data_AF-A0A8H7CX01-F1
#
_entry.id   AF-A0A8H7CX01-F1
#
_cell.length_a   1.000
_cell.length_b   1.000
_cell.length_c   1.000
_cell.angle_alpha   90.00
_cell.angle_beta   90.00
_cell.angle_gamma   90.00
#
_symmetry.space_group_name_H-M   'P 1'
#
loop_
_entity.id
_entity.type
_entity.pdbx_description
1 polymer ?
#
loop_
_entity_poly.entity_id
_entity_poly.type
_entity_poly.pdbx_seq_one_letter_code
_entity_poly.pdbx_strand_id
1 'polypeptide(L)'
;MVSIARMKRGFLNSTKAKSRPLGPIPSEATRPVPASEPAPSMCCPQCAIEKGEKGDYFVPEGFPYTKTFHEKRDPREDPRDGNAPGTMRFTSIPFLSDDNEQVSECLFYPGSKELLMQIPNFPHPILRVDTPAFCVTDTSGKGMGLVSTRALKMGDLILDERPLFVCSHRIPLPEPPSTFTHEKFMEYHLQKLEEYYQHSLGRMRPKARNAYLALHNCHKEDGSGPAVGIARTNGMALPGGLSWQQTTTCFGSASRNFSRLGHLNA
;
A
#
# COMPACT_ATOMS: atom_id res chain seq x y z
N MET A 1 -9.13 47.99 31.04
CA MET A 1 -7.75 47.47 31.17
C MET A 1 -7.83 46.01 31.57
N VAL A 2 -7.60 45.08 30.64
CA VAL A 2 -7.74 43.63 30.87
C VAL A 2 -6.34 43.04 31.00
N SER A 3 -6.08 42.42 32.15
CA SER A 3 -4.80 41.78 32.50
C SER A 3 -4.72 40.39 31.86
N ILE A 4 -3.71 40.15 31.04
CA ILE A 4 -3.45 38.86 30.39
C ILE A 4 -2.55 38.04 31.32
N ALA A 5 -3.08 36.93 31.86
CA ALA A 5 -2.32 35.96 32.63
C ALA A 5 -1.38 35.15 31.72
N ARG A 6 -0.08 35.24 31.99
CA ARG A 6 0.99 34.51 31.31
C ARG A 6 1.14 33.13 31.98
N MET A 7 0.77 32.04 31.30
CA MET A 7 1.07 30.69 31.79
C MET A 7 2.57 30.37 31.64
N LYS A 8 3.20 29.96 32.74
CA LYS A 8 4.60 29.50 32.77
C LYS A 8 4.68 28.06 32.27
N ARG A 9 5.47 27.85 31.22
CA ARG A 9 5.82 26.55 30.63
C ARG A 9 6.85 25.87 31.54
N GLY A 10 6.42 24.92 32.36
CA GLY A 10 7.34 23.99 33.03
C GLY A 10 7.50 22.75 32.15
N PHE A 11 8.73 22.42 31.75
CA PHE A 11 9.26 21.06 31.53
C PHE A 11 10.62 21.15 30.83
N LEU A 12 11.69 21.10 31.64
CA LEU A 12 13.01 20.49 31.39
C LEU A 12 13.98 21.01 32.48
N ASN A 13 14.15 20.23 33.55
CA ASN A 13 15.19 20.45 34.56
C ASN A 13 16.57 20.21 33.93
N SER A 14 17.34 21.27 33.70
CA SER A 14 18.68 21.24 33.11
C SER A 14 19.81 20.98 34.11
N THR A 15 19.53 20.42 35.29
CA THR A 15 20.53 20.29 36.37
C THR A 15 21.30 18.96 36.41
N LYS A 16 21.23 18.11 35.38
CA LYS A 16 22.10 16.93 35.22
C LYS A 16 22.98 17.02 33.97
N ALA A 17 23.80 18.07 33.90
CA ALA A 17 24.99 18.08 33.06
C ALA A 17 26.18 18.52 33.92
N LYS A 18 26.60 17.66 34.85
CA LYS A 18 27.92 17.78 35.49
C LYS A 18 28.90 16.97 34.64
N SER A 19 29.87 17.69 34.09
CA SER A 19 31.05 17.20 33.38
C SER A 19 31.71 16.04 34.14
N ARG A 20 31.74 14.87 33.50
CA ARG A 20 32.55 13.73 33.94
C ARG A 20 33.92 13.85 33.26
N PRO A 21 35.06 13.74 33.97
CA PRO A 21 36.37 13.75 33.34
C PRO A 21 36.52 12.51 32.44
N LEU A 22 37.06 12.72 31.23
CA LEU A 22 37.44 11.65 30.31
C LEU A 22 38.59 10.86 30.92
N GLY A 23 38.32 9.64 31.38
CA GLY A 23 39.36 8.65 31.66
C GLY A 23 39.92 8.07 30.37
N PRO A 24 41.10 7.40 30.43
CA PRO A 24 41.75 6.86 29.25
C PRO A 24 40.89 5.79 28.57
N ILE A 25 40.84 5.88 27.24
CA ILE A 25 40.09 5.00 26.35
C ILE A 25 40.73 3.59 26.40
N PRO A 26 39.98 2.53 26.78
CA PRO A 26 40.48 1.16 26.67
C PRO A 26 40.60 0.77 25.19
N SER A 27 41.70 0.12 24.81
CA SER A 27 41.91 -0.36 23.45
C SER A 27 40.82 -1.34 23.03
N GLU A 28 40.32 -1.15 21.82
CA GLU A 28 39.24 -1.87 21.16
C GLU A 28 39.54 -3.38 21.07
N ALA A 29 38.92 -4.17 21.95
CA ALA A 29 38.79 -5.61 21.77
C ALA A 29 37.57 -5.87 20.87
N THR A 30 37.82 -6.46 19.71
CA THR A 30 36.83 -6.86 18.71
C THR A 30 35.73 -7.70 19.36
N ARG A 31 34.53 -7.12 19.52
CA ARG A 31 33.34 -7.90 19.90
C ARG A 31 32.76 -8.56 18.64
N PRO A 32 32.37 -9.85 18.70
CA PRO A 32 31.66 -10.49 17.60
C PRO A 32 30.32 -9.77 17.39
N VAL A 33 30.02 -9.42 16.14
CA VAL A 33 28.70 -8.95 15.72
C VAL A 33 27.75 -10.14 15.82
N PRO A 34 26.70 -10.10 16.67
CA PRO A 34 25.69 -11.14 16.68
C PRO A 34 24.97 -11.13 15.33
N ALA A 35 24.75 -12.32 14.77
CA ALA A 35 23.99 -12.49 13.53
C ALA A 35 22.63 -11.80 13.69
N SER A 36 22.35 -10.84 12.81
CA SER A 36 21.06 -10.17 12.75
C SER A 36 19.98 -11.19 12.38
N GLU A 37 19.05 -11.43 13.30
CA GLU A 37 17.82 -12.14 12.97
C GLU A 37 17.08 -11.35 11.87
N PRO A 38 16.51 -12.04 10.85
CA PRO A 38 15.77 -11.36 9.80
C PRO A 38 14.59 -10.60 10.42
N ALA A 39 14.49 -9.31 10.10
CA ALA A 39 13.39 -8.47 10.54
C ALA A 39 12.04 -9.15 10.18
N PRO A 40 11.07 -9.20 11.12
CA PRO A 40 9.78 -9.81 10.85
C PRO A 40 9.10 -9.10 9.67
N SER A 41 8.75 -9.89 8.65
CA SER A 41 7.90 -9.47 7.53
C SER A 41 6.67 -8.75 8.08
N MET A 42 6.52 -7.48 7.70
CA MET A 42 5.44 -6.58 8.09
C MET A 42 4.11 -7.00 7.43
N CYS A 43 3.64 -8.20 7.74
CA CYS A 43 2.25 -8.58 7.52
C CYS A 43 1.45 -7.90 8.64
N CYS A 44 0.36 -7.22 8.28
CA CYS A 44 -0.58 -6.64 9.24
C CYS A 44 -0.89 -7.68 10.34
N PRO A 45 -0.76 -7.36 11.65
CA PRO A 45 -1.02 -8.30 12.73
C PRO A 45 -2.44 -8.88 12.70
N GLN A 46 -3.40 -8.17 12.11
CA GLN A 46 -4.77 -8.66 11.87
C GLN A 46 -4.90 -9.56 10.64
N CYS A 47 -3.91 -9.55 9.74
CA CYS A 47 -3.77 -10.52 8.65
C CYS A 47 -2.76 -11.64 9.04
N ALA A 48 -2.30 -11.71 10.31
CA ALA A 48 -1.52 -12.84 10.83
C ALA A 48 -2.42 -14.08 10.88
N ILE A 49 -2.35 -14.88 9.83
CA ILE A 49 -2.97 -16.20 9.78
C ILE A 49 -2.22 -17.04 10.82
N GLU A 50 -2.93 -17.60 11.80
CA GLU A 50 -2.40 -18.70 12.58
C GLU A 50 -1.88 -19.74 11.58
N LYS A 51 -0.57 -19.99 11.56
CA LYS A 51 0.01 -21.05 10.75
C LYS A 51 -0.58 -22.37 11.26
N GLY A 52 -1.66 -22.83 10.62
CA GLY A 52 -2.11 -24.20 10.77
C GLY A 52 -0.94 -25.13 10.44
N GLU A 53 -0.72 -26.12 11.30
CA GLU A 53 0.25 -27.18 11.01
C GLU A 53 -0.20 -27.88 9.72
N LYS A 54 0.59 -27.69 8.65
CA LYS A 54 0.36 -28.08 7.25
C LYS A 54 -0.38 -27.03 6.42
N GLY A 55 0.32 -26.56 5.39
CA GLY A 55 -0.11 -25.49 4.47
C GLY A 55 -1.20 -25.91 3.49
N ASP A 56 -2.35 -26.34 4.01
CA ASP A 56 -3.56 -26.48 3.21
C ASP A 56 -4.42 -25.22 3.39
N TYR A 57 -4.63 -24.51 2.30
CA TYR A 57 -5.54 -23.37 2.28
C TYR A 57 -6.97 -23.89 2.50
N PHE A 58 -7.62 -23.44 3.58
CA PHE A 58 -9.04 -23.74 3.82
C PHE A 58 -9.90 -23.02 2.77
N VAL A 59 -10.44 -23.79 1.83
CA VAL A 59 -11.52 -23.34 0.93
C VAL A 59 -12.82 -23.90 1.48
N PRO A 60 -13.78 -23.06 1.93
CA PRO A 60 -15.05 -23.53 2.46
C PRO A 60 -15.82 -24.35 1.43
N GLU A 61 -16.46 -25.42 1.90
CA GLU A 61 -17.31 -26.30 1.10
C GLU A 61 -18.48 -25.50 0.51
N GLY A 62 -18.62 -25.48 -0.83
CA GLY A 62 -19.71 -24.79 -1.54
C GLY A 62 -19.31 -23.59 -2.42
N PHE A 63 -18.02 -23.33 -2.63
CA PHE A 63 -17.56 -22.27 -3.54
C PHE A 63 -17.45 -22.76 -5.00
N PRO A 64 -18.31 -22.31 -5.95
CA PRO A 64 -18.17 -22.68 -7.35
C PRO A 64 -17.03 -21.88 -7.99
N TYR A 65 -15.86 -22.51 -8.10
CA TYR A 65 -14.76 -21.99 -8.90
C TYR A 65 -15.09 -22.13 -10.39
N THR A 66 -15.29 -21.02 -11.10
CA THR A 66 -15.49 -21.06 -12.56
C THR A 66 -14.24 -20.52 -13.28
N LYS A 67 -13.59 -21.39 -14.06
CA LYS A 67 -12.56 -21.01 -15.03
C LYS A 67 -13.20 -20.16 -16.11
N THR A 68 -13.02 -18.84 -16.10
CA THR A 68 -13.16 -18.05 -17.34
C THR A 68 -12.27 -16.81 -17.33
N PHE A 69 -11.30 -16.77 -18.25
CA PHE A 69 -10.87 -15.55 -18.92
C PHE A 69 -10.68 -15.91 -20.39
N HIS A 70 -11.54 -15.35 -21.25
CA HIS A 70 -11.19 -14.81 -22.57
C HIS A 70 -12.48 -14.34 -23.25
N GLU A 71 -12.70 -13.03 -23.27
CA GLU A 71 -13.35 -12.40 -24.41
C GLU A 71 -12.78 -10.98 -24.56
N LYS A 72 -12.21 -10.68 -25.73
CA LYS A 72 -11.71 -9.33 -26.05
C LYS A 72 -12.93 -8.40 -26.16
N ARG A 73 -13.13 -7.52 -25.20
CA ARG A 73 -14.13 -6.44 -25.23
C ARG A 73 -13.47 -5.08 -25.07
N ASP A 74 -14.15 -4.03 -25.52
CA ASP A 74 -13.69 -2.65 -25.42
C ASP A 74 -13.38 -2.29 -23.94
N PRO A 75 -12.17 -1.82 -23.60
CA PRO A 75 -11.77 -1.50 -22.23
C PRO A 75 -12.63 -0.44 -21.53
N ARG A 76 -13.44 0.32 -22.29
CA ARG A 76 -14.23 1.45 -21.78
C ARG A 76 -15.73 1.16 -21.67
N GLU A 77 -16.21 0.04 -22.20
CA GLU A 77 -17.62 -0.32 -22.11
C GLU A 77 -17.88 -1.22 -20.90
N ASP A 78 -18.57 -0.65 -19.90
CA ASP A 78 -19.28 -1.38 -18.85
C ASP A 78 -20.75 -1.57 -19.30
N PRO A 79 -21.19 -2.80 -19.59
CA PRO A 79 -22.60 -3.09 -19.52
C PRO A 79 -22.82 -4.34 -18.66
N ARG A 80 -22.72 -4.17 -17.33
CA ARG A 80 -22.94 -5.20 -16.31
C ARG A 80 -21.81 -6.22 -16.26
N ASP A 81 -20.90 -5.95 -15.35
CA ASP A 81 -20.23 -6.91 -14.48
C ASP A 81 -20.62 -8.37 -14.76
N GLY A 82 -19.76 -9.10 -15.47
CA GLY A 82 -19.82 -10.56 -15.52
C GLY A 82 -19.79 -11.09 -14.09
N ASN A 83 -20.96 -11.48 -13.58
CA ASN A 83 -21.19 -12.04 -12.26
C ASN A 83 -20.71 -13.50 -12.18
N ALA A 84 -19.55 -13.84 -12.75
CA ALA A 84 -18.93 -15.11 -12.43
C ALA A 84 -18.46 -15.02 -10.95
N PRO A 85 -19.00 -15.86 -10.05
CA PRO A 85 -18.54 -15.87 -8.68
C PRO A 85 -17.03 -16.16 -8.66
N GLY A 86 -16.26 -15.35 -7.93
CA GLY A 86 -14.83 -15.55 -7.74
C GLY A 86 -13.90 -14.84 -8.73
N THR A 87 -14.40 -14.14 -9.76
CA THR A 87 -13.54 -13.31 -10.62
C THR A 87 -13.36 -11.90 -10.06
N MET A 88 -12.11 -11.43 -9.98
CA MET A 88 -11.81 -10.06 -9.59
C MET A 88 -12.45 -9.04 -10.55
N ARG A 89 -12.86 -7.90 -10.01
CA ARG A 89 -13.41 -6.77 -10.75
C ARG A 89 -12.42 -5.63 -10.86
N PHE A 90 -12.33 -5.09 -12.07
CA PHE A 90 -11.63 -3.86 -12.37
C PHE A 90 -12.63 -2.72 -12.35
N THR A 91 -12.41 -1.73 -11.49
CA THR A 91 -13.28 -0.56 -11.38
C THR A 91 -12.46 0.67 -11.06
N SER A 92 -13.09 1.84 -11.18
CA SER A 92 -12.47 3.11 -10.84
C SER A 92 -13.27 3.80 -9.72
N ILE A 93 -12.59 4.54 -8.85
CA ILE A 93 -13.20 5.34 -7.77
C ILE A 93 -12.64 6.78 -7.80
N PRO A 94 -13.49 7.81 -7.97
CA PRO A 94 -14.93 7.72 -8.22
C PRO A 94 -15.23 7.15 -9.60
N PHE A 95 -16.42 6.54 -9.73
CA PHE A 95 -16.87 5.90 -10.96
C PHE A 95 -17.18 6.92 -12.07
N LEU A 96 -17.76 8.06 -11.69
CA LEU A 96 -18.01 9.19 -12.58
C LEU A 96 -17.15 10.34 -12.09
N SER A 97 -16.05 10.56 -12.80
CA SER A 97 -15.11 11.64 -12.53
C SER A 97 -15.00 12.49 -13.77
N ASP A 98 -14.89 13.80 -13.58
CA ASP A 98 -14.41 14.67 -14.64
C ASP A 98 -12.95 14.29 -15.01
N ASP A 99 -12.47 14.75 -16.16
CA ASP A 99 -11.12 14.43 -16.64
C ASP A 99 -10.00 14.98 -15.73
N ASN A 100 -10.33 15.92 -14.85
CA ASN A 100 -9.40 16.60 -13.95
C ASN A 100 -9.37 16.01 -12.54
N GLU A 101 -10.38 15.23 -12.16
CA GLU A 101 -10.44 14.57 -10.88
C GLU A 101 -9.46 13.39 -10.87
N GLN A 102 -8.77 13.23 -9.74
CA GLN A 102 -7.94 12.06 -9.53
C GLN A 102 -8.85 10.85 -9.31
N VAL A 103 -8.49 9.73 -9.94
CA VAL A 103 -9.23 8.47 -9.88
C VAL A 103 -8.28 7.38 -9.43
N SER A 104 -8.75 6.53 -8.53
CA SER A 104 -8.08 5.28 -8.17
C SER A 104 -8.57 4.18 -9.09
N GLU A 105 -7.66 3.51 -9.81
CA GLU A 105 -7.99 2.22 -10.41
C GLU A 105 -7.92 1.15 -9.34
N CYS A 106 -8.95 0.30 -9.31
CA CYS A 106 -9.19 -0.64 -8.24
C CYS A 106 -9.34 -2.06 -8.80
N LEU A 107 -8.68 -3.01 -8.15
CA LEU A 107 -8.80 -4.44 -8.38
C LEU A 107 -9.41 -5.11 -7.14
N PHE A 108 -10.71 -5.38 -7.20
CA PHE A 108 -11.54 -5.77 -6.05
C PHE A 108 -12.21 -7.12 -6.21
N TYR A 109 -12.58 -7.74 -5.09
CA TYR A 109 -13.54 -8.85 -5.12
C TYR A 109 -14.94 -8.33 -5.48
N PRO A 110 -15.79 -9.15 -6.12
CA PRO A 110 -17.20 -8.84 -6.28
C PRO A 110 -17.83 -8.41 -4.94
N GLY A 111 -18.66 -7.37 -4.94
CA GLY A 111 -19.31 -6.86 -3.72
C GLY A 111 -18.48 -5.83 -2.93
N SER A 112 -17.14 -5.78 -3.10
CA SER A 112 -16.30 -4.87 -2.32
C SER A 112 -16.54 -3.40 -2.65
N LYS A 113 -16.79 -3.10 -3.93
CA LYS A 113 -17.12 -1.73 -4.37
C LYS A 113 -18.44 -1.27 -3.75
N GLU A 114 -19.45 -2.14 -3.78
CA GLU A 114 -20.78 -1.89 -3.26
C GLU A 114 -20.72 -1.59 -1.75
N LEU A 115 -19.92 -2.35 -1.00
CA LEU A 115 -19.66 -2.07 0.42
C LEU A 115 -18.98 -0.72 0.63
N LEU A 116 -17.96 -0.38 -0.16
CA LEU A 116 -17.30 0.92 -0.08
C LEU A 116 -18.27 2.07 -0.35
N MET A 117 -19.16 1.92 -1.34
CA MET A 117 -20.16 2.93 -1.68
C MET A 117 -21.26 3.09 -0.61
N GLN A 118 -21.40 2.13 0.32
CA GLN A 118 -22.30 2.27 1.48
C GLN A 118 -21.68 3.11 2.60
N ILE A 119 -20.37 3.38 2.57
CA ILE A 119 -19.72 4.24 3.55
C ILE A 119 -20.24 5.68 3.34
N PRO A 120 -20.82 6.32 4.37
CA PRO A 120 -21.32 7.68 4.23
C PRO A 120 -20.23 8.64 3.73
N ASN A 121 -20.58 9.46 2.74
CA ASN A 121 -19.67 10.41 2.07
C ASN A 121 -18.51 9.78 1.30
N PHE A 122 -18.55 8.47 0.99
CA PHE A 122 -17.57 7.83 0.13
C PHE A 122 -18.00 7.85 -1.35
N PRO A 123 -17.07 8.08 -2.30
CA PRO A 123 -15.69 8.54 -2.05
C PRO A 123 -15.68 10.01 -1.61
N HIS A 124 -14.87 10.34 -0.60
CA HIS A 124 -14.76 11.72 -0.14
C HIS A 124 -14.08 12.57 -1.24
N PRO A 125 -14.53 13.83 -1.46
CA PRO A 125 -13.81 14.77 -2.32
C PRO A 125 -12.40 15.04 -1.77
N ILE A 126 -11.41 15.17 -2.67
CA ILE A 126 -10.04 15.49 -2.24
C ILE A 126 -9.99 16.94 -1.75
N LEU A 127 -9.57 17.13 -0.50
CA LEU A 127 -9.32 18.43 0.10
C LEU A 127 -8.06 19.05 -0.49
N ARG A 128 -8.23 20.14 -1.24
CA ARG A 128 -7.11 20.91 -1.79
C ARG A 128 -6.76 22.05 -0.84
N VAL A 129 -5.48 22.16 -0.50
CA VAL A 129 -4.93 23.29 0.26
C VAL A 129 -4.23 24.25 -0.70
N ASP A 130 -4.49 25.55 -0.57
CA ASP A 130 -3.90 26.58 -1.45
C ASP A 130 -2.38 26.66 -1.32
N THR A 131 -1.88 26.45 -0.10
CA THR A 131 -0.46 26.38 0.20
C THR A 131 -0.11 24.94 0.59
N PRO A 132 0.63 24.19 -0.25
CA PRO A 132 1.10 22.87 0.09
C PRO A 132 1.81 22.88 1.44
N ALA A 133 1.50 21.91 2.29
CA ALA A 133 2.13 21.75 3.60
C ALA A 133 3.50 21.06 3.51
N PHE A 134 3.81 20.48 2.34
CA PHE A 134 5.02 19.72 2.09
C PHE A 134 5.56 19.93 0.67
N CYS A 135 6.82 19.54 0.48
CA CYS A 135 7.43 19.30 -0.82
C CYS A 135 8.21 17.98 -0.79
N VAL A 136 8.42 17.37 -1.96
CA VAL A 136 9.29 16.21 -2.12
C VAL A 136 10.64 16.72 -2.60
N THR A 137 11.71 16.45 -1.86
CA THR A 137 13.07 16.93 -2.16
C THR A 137 14.12 15.91 -1.77
N ASP A 138 15.31 16.00 -2.35
CA ASP A 138 16.45 15.22 -1.88
C ASP A 138 16.78 15.57 -0.42
N THR A 139 16.96 14.53 0.38
CA THR A 139 17.37 14.62 1.78
C THR A 139 18.76 14.04 1.87
N SER A 140 19.73 14.87 2.26
CA SER A 140 21.16 14.53 2.29
C SER A 140 21.44 13.13 2.85
N GLY A 141 21.95 12.24 1.99
CA GLY A 141 22.32 10.86 2.32
C GLY A 141 21.16 9.87 2.49
N LYS A 142 19.90 10.28 2.27
CA LYS A 142 18.69 9.47 2.49
C LYS A 142 17.80 9.35 1.24
N GLY A 143 18.17 10.02 0.15
CA GLY A 143 17.38 10.07 -1.08
C GLY A 143 16.18 11.02 -0.97
N MET A 144 15.15 10.79 -1.78
CA MET A 144 13.97 11.65 -1.81
C MET A 144 13.16 11.51 -0.52
N GLY A 145 12.82 12.63 0.10
CA GLY A 145 12.02 12.72 1.32
C GLY A 145 10.93 13.79 1.22
N LEU A 146 9.95 13.69 2.13
CA LEU A 146 8.88 14.66 2.28
C LEU A 146 9.29 15.69 3.35
N VAL A 147 9.37 16.97 2.99
CA VAL A 147 9.77 18.05 3.90
C VAL A 147 8.64 19.05 4.03
N SER A 148 8.37 19.53 5.25
CA SER A 148 7.36 20.56 5.49
C SER A 148 7.81 21.91 4.91
N THR A 149 6.92 22.57 4.17
CA THR A 149 7.14 23.91 3.57
C THR A 149 6.70 25.06 4.49
N ARG A 150 5.98 24.74 5.57
CA ARG A 150 5.48 25.69 6.57
C ARG A 150 5.48 25.06 7.96
N ALA A 151 5.36 25.89 9.00
CA ALA A 151 5.11 25.39 10.35
C ALA A 151 3.76 24.65 10.41
N LEU A 152 3.77 23.43 10.93
CA LEU A 152 2.59 22.58 11.09
C LEU A 152 2.12 22.60 12.56
N LYS A 153 0.81 22.64 12.76
CA LYS A 153 0.18 22.42 14.07
C LYS A 153 -0.44 21.02 14.12
N MET A 154 -0.70 20.54 15.34
CA MET A 154 -1.43 19.29 15.52
C MET A 154 -2.82 19.40 14.87
N GLY A 155 -3.16 18.41 14.04
CA GLY A 155 -4.41 18.41 13.27
C GLY A 155 -4.35 19.11 11.91
N ASP A 156 -3.21 19.71 11.54
CA ASP A 156 -3.05 20.27 10.19
C ASP A 156 -3.11 19.16 9.13
N LEU A 157 -3.86 19.41 8.06
CA LEU A 157 -3.84 18.57 6.87
C LEU A 157 -2.50 18.73 6.15
N ILE A 158 -1.73 17.63 6.06
CA ILE A 158 -0.48 17.59 5.31
C ILE A 158 -0.76 17.30 3.84
N LEU A 159 -1.53 16.24 3.58
CA LEU A 159 -1.90 15.80 2.25
C LEU A 159 -3.24 15.07 2.32
N ASP A 160 -4.07 15.31 1.32
CA ASP A 160 -5.19 14.46 0.95
C ASP A 160 -4.96 14.03 -0.50
N GLU A 161 -4.79 12.74 -0.75
CA GLU A 161 -4.61 12.19 -2.09
C GLU A 161 -5.38 10.89 -2.27
N ARG A 162 -5.87 10.65 -3.49
CA ARG A 162 -6.35 9.33 -3.87
C ARG A 162 -5.16 8.46 -4.29
N PRO A 163 -5.12 7.17 -3.88
CA PRO A 163 -4.16 6.23 -4.44
C PRO A 163 -4.30 6.14 -5.97
N LEU A 164 -3.20 5.91 -6.67
CA LEU A 164 -3.24 5.63 -8.11
C LEU A 164 -3.87 4.27 -8.36
N PHE A 165 -3.49 3.29 -7.53
CA PHE A 165 -3.93 1.91 -7.63
C PHE A 165 -4.33 1.36 -6.26
N VAL A 166 -5.43 0.63 -6.19
CA VAL A 166 -5.87 -0.11 -5.01
C VAL A 166 -6.12 -1.56 -5.41
N CYS A 167 -5.59 -2.51 -4.66
CA CYS A 167 -5.81 -3.93 -4.94
C CYS A 167 -6.09 -4.71 -3.67
N SER A 168 -6.87 -5.78 -3.80
CA SER A 168 -6.91 -6.81 -2.77
C SER A 168 -5.52 -7.42 -2.56
N HIS A 169 -5.18 -7.72 -1.31
CA HIS A 169 -3.94 -8.43 -0.98
C HIS A 169 -3.98 -9.90 -1.43
N ARG A 170 -5.17 -10.49 -1.51
CA ARG A 170 -5.38 -11.82 -2.09
C ARG A 170 -6.08 -11.67 -3.43
N ILE A 171 -5.44 -12.14 -4.47
CA ILE A 171 -6.00 -12.16 -5.81
C ILE A 171 -6.19 -13.64 -6.15
N PRO A 172 -7.43 -14.11 -6.41
CA PRO A 172 -7.68 -15.49 -6.81
C PRO A 172 -7.07 -15.68 -8.20
N LEU A 173 -5.97 -16.42 -8.26
CA LEU A 173 -5.30 -16.75 -9.51
C LEU A 173 -5.72 -18.14 -9.99
N PRO A 174 -5.57 -18.44 -11.30
CA PRO A 174 -5.81 -19.77 -11.81
C PRO A 174 -4.93 -20.81 -11.12
N GLU A 175 -5.51 -21.96 -10.75
CA GLU A 175 -4.75 -23.04 -10.11
C GLU A 175 -3.53 -23.43 -10.96
N PRO A 176 -2.32 -23.43 -10.38
CA PRO A 176 -1.14 -23.89 -11.09
C PRO A 176 -1.19 -25.41 -11.28
N PRO A 177 -0.45 -25.95 -12.26
CA PRO A 177 -0.24 -27.39 -12.38
C PRO A 177 0.29 -27.99 -11.08
N SER A 178 -0.29 -29.10 -10.64
CA SER A 178 0.10 -29.81 -9.40
C SER A 178 1.54 -30.31 -9.39
N THR A 179 2.17 -30.38 -10.58
CA THR A 179 3.57 -30.79 -10.75
C THR A 179 4.57 -29.65 -10.51
N PHE A 180 4.12 -28.44 -10.20
CA PHE A 180 5.02 -27.31 -9.97
C PHE A 180 5.78 -27.45 -8.66
N THR A 181 7.09 -27.18 -8.70
CA THR A 181 7.88 -26.92 -7.49
C THR A 181 7.42 -25.61 -6.86
N HIS A 182 7.79 -25.37 -5.60
CA HIS A 182 7.47 -24.11 -4.93
C HIS A 182 7.99 -22.88 -5.70
N GLU A 183 9.21 -22.93 -6.22
CA GLU A 183 9.80 -21.85 -7.01
C GLU A 183 8.98 -21.57 -8.29
N LYS A 184 8.64 -22.62 -9.05
CA LYS A 184 7.80 -22.49 -10.26
C LYS A 184 6.39 -22.00 -9.93
N PHE A 185 5.84 -22.41 -8.79
CA PHE A 185 4.58 -21.89 -8.28
C PHE A 185 4.67 -20.39 -8.05
N MET A 186 5.75 -19.91 -7.41
CA MET A 186 5.92 -18.49 -7.13
C MET A 186 6.13 -17.66 -8.40
N GLU A 187 6.95 -18.13 -9.34
CA GLU A 187 7.14 -17.49 -10.65
C GLU A 187 5.80 -17.38 -11.41
N TYR A 188 5.06 -18.48 -11.48
CA TYR A 188 3.74 -18.51 -12.10
C TYR A 188 2.76 -17.55 -11.41
N HIS A 189 2.77 -17.51 -10.08
CA HIS A 189 1.92 -16.61 -9.31
C HIS A 189 2.24 -15.14 -9.62
N LEU A 190 3.53 -14.75 -9.62
CA LEU A 190 3.95 -13.39 -9.94
C LEU A 190 3.64 -13.01 -11.38
N GLN A 191 3.83 -13.93 -12.33
CA GLN A 191 3.48 -13.71 -13.73
C GLN A 191 1.98 -13.49 -13.91
N LYS A 192 1.15 -14.32 -13.28
CA LYS A 192 -0.31 -14.19 -13.34
C LYS A 192 -0.76 -12.90 -12.68
N LEU A 193 -0.16 -12.53 -11.56
CA LEU A 193 -0.43 -11.26 -10.89
C LEU A 193 -0.11 -10.07 -11.80
N GLU A 194 1.02 -10.13 -12.53
CA GLU A 194 1.41 -9.09 -13.48
C GLU A 194 0.35 -8.89 -14.58
N GLU A 195 -0.29 -9.96 -15.08
CA GLU A 195 -1.36 -9.85 -16.07
C GLU A 195 -2.54 -9.00 -15.56
N TYR A 196 -2.98 -9.20 -14.31
CA TYR A 196 -4.03 -8.38 -13.70
C TYR A 196 -3.61 -6.92 -13.51
N TYR A 197 -2.36 -6.71 -13.08
CA TYR A 197 -1.84 -5.37 -12.86
C TYR A 197 -1.71 -4.60 -14.18
N GLN A 198 -1.16 -5.23 -15.21
CA GLN A 198 -1.07 -4.65 -16.56
C GLN A 198 -2.44 -4.33 -17.14
N HIS A 199 -3.44 -5.19 -16.93
CA HIS A 199 -4.82 -4.87 -17.33
C HIS A 199 -5.34 -3.61 -16.61
N SER A 200 -5.09 -3.50 -15.30
CA SER A 200 -5.49 -2.32 -14.51
C SER A 200 -4.76 -1.05 -14.97
N LEU A 201 -3.46 -1.15 -15.26
CA LEU A 201 -2.68 -0.04 -15.82
C LEU A 201 -3.20 0.36 -17.21
N GLY A 202 -3.66 -0.60 -18.02
CA GLY A 202 -4.28 -0.33 -19.32
C GLY A 202 -5.54 0.54 -19.22
N ARG A 203 -6.26 0.46 -18.11
CA ARG A 203 -7.45 1.27 -17.82
C ARG A 203 -7.13 2.65 -17.26
N MET A 204 -5.98 2.83 -16.61
CA MET A 204 -5.58 4.12 -16.04
C MET A 204 -5.48 5.20 -17.12
N ARG A 205 -5.94 6.42 -16.78
CA ARG A 205 -5.67 7.62 -17.58
C ARG A 205 -4.16 7.79 -17.79
N PRO A 206 -3.69 8.31 -18.95
CA PRO A 206 -2.26 8.39 -19.26
C PRO A 206 -1.42 9.08 -18.16
N LYS A 207 -1.93 10.17 -17.58
CA LYS A 207 -1.26 10.89 -16.49
C LYS A 207 -1.10 10.02 -15.23
N ALA A 208 -2.14 9.27 -14.84
CA ALA A 208 -2.10 8.40 -13.67
C ALA A 208 -1.19 7.18 -13.93
N ARG A 209 -1.30 6.56 -15.11
CA ARG A 209 -0.44 5.45 -15.53
C ARG A 209 1.03 5.83 -15.51
N ASN A 210 1.38 6.98 -16.09
CA ASN A 210 2.75 7.46 -16.11
C ASN A 210 3.25 7.80 -14.70
N ALA A 211 2.40 8.37 -13.85
CA ALA A 211 2.75 8.60 -12.44
C ALA A 211 3.02 7.29 -11.69
N TYR A 212 2.24 6.24 -11.95
CA TYR A 212 2.45 4.92 -11.36
C TYR A 212 3.76 4.29 -11.83
N LEU A 213 4.01 4.29 -13.15
CA LEU A 213 5.22 3.72 -13.74
C LEU A 213 6.50 4.48 -13.37
N ALA A 214 6.37 5.74 -12.94
CA ALA A 214 7.49 6.54 -12.42
C ALA A 214 7.81 6.26 -10.94
N LEU A 215 6.96 5.50 -10.24
CA LEU A 215 7.25 5.08 -8.87
C LEU A 215 8.45 4.13 -8.82
N HIS A 216 9.05 4.03 -7.64
CA HIS A 216 10.22 3.17 -7.46
C HIS A 216 9.87 1.70 -7.58
N ASN A 217 10.80 0.91 -8.09
CA ASN A 217 10.69 -0.54 -8.09
C ASN A 217 12.02 -1.12 -7.58
N CYS A 218 12.00 -1.75 -6.40
CA CYS A 218 13.13 -2.51 -5.87
C CYS A 218 13.05 -4.02 -6.18
N HIS A 219 11.91 -4.49 -6.69
CA HIS A 219 11.66 -5.89 -7.09
C HIS A 219 11.91 -6.06 -8.60
N LYS A 220 13.17 -5.93 -9.03
CA LYS A 220 13.56 -6.05 -10.44
C LYS A 220 14.08 -7.43 -10.83
N GLU A 221 14.48 -8.23 -9.85
CA GLU A 221 15.25 -9.46 -10.06
C GLU A 221 14.64 -10.68 -9.33
N ASP A 222 13.48 -10.53 -8.67
CA ASP A 222 12.84 -11.60 -7.89
C ASP A 222 11.69 -12.31 -8.62
N GLY A 223 11.64 -12.18 -9.95
CA GLY A 223 10.57 -12.71 -10.80
C GLY A 223 9.32 -11.84 -10.87
N SER A 224 9.24 -10.74 -10.13
CA SER A 224 8.14 -9.77 -10.27
C SER A 224 8.19 -9.09 -11.63
N GLY A 225 7.03 -9.00 -12.28
CA GLY A 225 6.87 -8.05 -13.38
C GLY A 225 6.97 -6.59 -12.90
N PRO A 226 7.17 -5.63 -13.81
CA PRO A 226 7.40 -4.24 -13.44
C PRO A 226 6.23 -3.61 -12.67
N ALA A 227 4.98 -3.94 -13.01
CA ALA A 227 3.83 -3.36 -12.32
C ALA A 227 3.68 -3.95 -10.90
N VAL A 228 3.76 -5.27 -10.77
CA VAL A 228 3.73 -5.95 -9.47
C VAL A 228 4.89 -5.50 -8.59
N GLY A 229 6.09 -5.36 -9.15
CA GLY A 229 7.26 -4.90 -8.40
C GLY A 229 7.05 -3.49 -7.82
N ILE A 230 6.53 -2.56 -8.62
CA ILE A 230 6.14 -1.21 -8.16
C ILE A 230 5.11 -1.30 -7.02
N ALA A 231 4.08 -2.14 -7.18
CA ALA A 231 3.07 -2.30 -6.15
C ALA A 231 3.63 -2.85 -4.83
N ARG A 232 4.53 -3.83 -4.91
CA ARG A 232 5.18 -4.42 -3.73
C ARG A 232 6.11 -3.42 -3.03
N THR A 233 6.80 -2.57 -3.79
CA THR A 233 7.67 -1.52 -3.25
C THR A 233 6.89 -0.36 -2.61
N ASN A 234 5.76 0.04 -3.19
CA ASN A 234 5.07 1.29 -2.80
C ASN A 234 3.71 1.04 -2.11
N GLY A 235 3.29 -0.22 -2.03
CA GLY A 235 2.02 -0.64 -1.46
C GLY A 235 1.93 -0.38 0.03
N MET A 236 0.85 0.26 0.46
CA MET A 236 0.49 0.42 1.87
C MET A 236 -0.80 -0.33 2.16
N ALA A 237 -0.83 -1.05 3.28
CA ALA A 237 -2.05 -1.67 3.75
C ALA A 237 -3.06 -0.59 4.14
N LEU A 238 -4.26 -0.63 3.57
CA LEU A 238 -5.36 0.21 3.99
C LEU A 238 -5.93 -0.33 5.32
N PRO A 239 -6.08 0.53 6.35
CA PRO A 239 -6.64 0.13 7.64
C PRO A 239 -8.12 -0.24 7.53
N GLY A 240 -8.60 -1.12 8.42
CA GLY A 240 -10.03 -1.42 8.55
C GLY A 240 -10.59 -2.31 7.45
N GLY A 241 -9.85 -3.36 7.06
CA GLY A 241 -10.20 -4.28 5.98
C GLY A 241 -11.69 -4.60 5.87
N LEU A 242 -12.21 -4.67 4.64
CA LEU A 242 -13.63 -4.94 4.41
C LEU A 242 -13.90 -6.42 4.60
N SER A 243 -14.86 -6.77 5.45
CA SER A 243 -15.38 -8.13 5.53
C SER A 243 -16.56 -8.27 4.55
N TRP A 244 -16.43 -9.17 3.59
CA TRP A 244 -17.53 -9.57 2.71
C TRP A 244 -17.65 -11.09 2.73
N GLN A 245 -18.86 -11.60 3.01
CA GLN A 245 -19.14 -13.04 3.10
C GLN A 245 -18.08 -13.83 3.90
N GLN A 246 -17.73 -13.35 5.10
CA GLN A 246 -16.71 -13.94 6.00
C GLN A 246 -15.26 -13.88 5.49
N THR A 247 -14.98 -13.24 4.36
CA THR A 247 -13.62 -12.94 3.90
C THR A 247 -13.25 -11.51 4.28
N THR A 248 -12.32 -11.35 5.22
CA THR A 248 -11.69 -10.05 5.49
C THR A 248 -10.65 -9.80 4.43
N THR A 249 -10.89 -8.82 3.56
CA THR A 249 -9.96 -8.43 2.51
C THR A 249 -9.10 -7.27 3.00
N CYS A 250 -7.81 -7.54 3.16
CA CYS A 250 -6.80 -6.50 3.36
C CYS A 250 -6.53 -5.87 1.97
N PHE A 251 -6.55 -4.54 1.84
CA PHE A 251 -6.25 -3.85 0.57
C PHE A 251 -4.87 -3.22 0.63
N GLY A 252 -4.13 -3.29 -0.46
CA GLY A 252 -2.92 -2.49 -0.70
C GLY A 252 -3.26 -1.28 -1.56
N SER A 253 -2.56 -0.17 -1.35
CA SER A 253 -2.67 1.01 -2.21
C SER A 253 -1.30 1.59 -2.54
N ALA A 254 -1.14 2.08 -3.77
CA ALA A 254 0.05 2.80 -4.21
C ALA A 254 -0.33 4.25 -4.52
N SER A 255 0.23 5.17 -3.76
CA SER A 255 -0.05 6.60 -3.89
C SER A 255 1.11 7.34 -4.55
N ARG A 256 0.82 8.52 -5.10
CA ARG A 256 1.80 9.29 -5.87
C ARG A 256 2.85 9.93 -4.96
N ASN A 257 2.41 10.57 -3.88
CA ASN A 257 3.30 11.33 -2.99
C ASN A 257 3.73 10.51 -1.77
N PHE A 258 2.82 9.71 -1.19
CA PHE A 258 3.19 8.70 -0.19
C PHE A 258 3.55 7.38 -0.86
N SER A 259 4.83 7.26 -1.20
CA SER A 259 5.44 6.01 -1.63
C SER A 259 6.61 5.66 -0.70
N ARG A 260 6.90 4.37 -0.52
CA ARG A 260 8.02 3.84 0.30
C ARG A 260 7.97 4.07 1.82
N LEU A 261 6.81 4.34 2.43
CA LEU A 261 6.72 4.46 3.90
C LEU A 261 7.16 3.19 4.64
N GLY A 262 7.04 2.01 4.02
CA GLY A 262 7.46 0.73 4.61
C GLY A 262 8.97 0.49 4.66
N HIS A 263 9.79 1.26 3.94
CA HIS A 263 11.24 1.04 3.83
C HIS A 263 12.08 1.92 4.79
N LEU A 264 11.46 2.75 5.63
CA LEU A 264 12.19 3.64 6.56
C LEU A 264 12.77 2.91 7.79
N ASN A 265 12.57 1.59 7.91
CA ASN A 265 13.03 0.76 9.03
C ASN A 265 13.97 -0.40 8.61
N ALA A 266 14.53 -0.39 7.40
CA ALA A 266 15.51 -1.39 6.94
C ALA A 266 16.95 -0.86 7.03
#